data_AF-A0A1Q8S3Y9-F1
#
_entry.id   AF-A0A1Q8S3Y9-F1
#
_cell.length_a   1.000
_cell.length_b   1.000
_cell.length_c   1.000
_cell.angle_alpha   90.00
_cell.angle_beta   90.00
_cell.angle_gamma   90.00
#
_symmetry.space_group_name_H-M   'P 1'
#
loop_
_entity.id
_entity.type
_entity.pdbx_description
1 polymer ?
#
loop_
_entity_poly.entity_id
_entity_poly.type
_entity_poly.pdbx_seq_one_letter_code
_entity_poly.pdbx_strand_id
1 'polypeptide(L)'
;MPPHPLELPSTLSPDALDTLTELTNILTRLRTAIQTSSSAGGIAGATPAATGSGATPNPLGASPNTPLSLKDVPAQTDALKHKLQRARTQMRTLPDMDRSIAEQKEEMKELEERIKMQREVLDSLRLAGVKFGNEEGGGDKMETE
;
A
#
# COMPACT_ATOMS: atom_id res chain seq x y z
N MET A 1 -22.48 -0.44 -7.51
CA MET A 1 -21.77 -1.62 -8.07
C MET A 1 -21.27 -2.45 -6.90
N PRO A 2 -21.40 -3.78 -6.94
CA PRO A 2 -20.73 -4.63 -5.94
C PRO A 2 -19.21 -4.44 -6.05
N PRO A 3 -18.45 -4.48 -4.93
CA PRO A 3 -17.00 -4.34 -4.96
C PRO A 3 -16.38 -5.48 -5.77
N HIS A 4 -15.41 -5.15 -6.64
CA HIS A 4 -14.68 -6.15 -7.42
C HIS A 4 -13.88 -7.06 -6.47
N PRO A 5 -13.83 -8.38 -6.71
CA PRO A 5 -13.22 -9.35 -5.79
C PRO A 5 -11.71 -9.13 -5.54
N LEU A 6 -11.06 -8.32 -6.36
CA LEU A 6 -9.64 -7.96 -6.27
C LEU A 6 -9.41 -6.48 -5.86
N GLU A 7 -10.45 -5.77 -5.43
CA GLU A 7 -10.28 -4.41 -4.92
C GLU A 7 -9.47 -4.41 -3.63
N LEU A 8 -8.51 -3.50 -3.54
CA LEU A 8 -7.77 -3.27 -2.30
C LEU A 8 -8.75 -2.80 -1.22
N PRO A 9 -8.71 -3.35 0.01
CA PRO A 9 -9.55 -2.86 1.07
C PRO A 9 -9.27 -1.39 1.35
N SER A 10 -10.33 -0.58 1.42
CA SER A 10 -10.28 0.89 1.62
C SER A 10 -9.63 1.34 2.93
N THR A 11 -9.24 0.39 3.79
CA THR A 11 -8.54 0.62 5.06
C THR A 11 -7.02 0.46 4.95
N LEU A 12 -6.49 0.03 3.80
CA LEU A 12 -5.05 -0.01 3.52
C LEU A 12 -4.55 1.40 3.22
N SER A 13 -3.83 1.97 4.18
CA SER A 13 -2.99 3.14 3.96
C SER A 13 -1.54 2.69 3.86
N PRO A 14 -0.73 3.19 2.89
CA PRO A 14 0.69 2.85 2.79
C PRO A 14 1.48 3.18 4.07
N ASP A 15 1.03 4.18 4.83
CA ASP A 15 1.62 4.55 6.13
C ASP A 15 1.45 3.47 7.23
N ALA A 16 0.47 2.57 7.06
CA ALA A 16 0.30 1.43 7.96
C ALA A 16 1.38 0.34 7.76
N LEU A 17 2.07 0.35 6.61
CA LEU A 17 3.11 -0.61 6.24
C LEU A 17 4.53 -0.06 6.45
N ASP A 18 4.70 1.26 6.57
CA ASP A 18 5.99 1.88 6.84
C ASP A 18 6.42 1.76 8.31
N THR A 19 6.77 0.54 8.70
CA THR A 19 7.31 0.22 10.03
C THR A 19 8.83 0.32 10.08
N LEU A 20 9.49 0.31 8.91
CA LEU A 20 10.93 0.32 8.78
C LEU A 20 11.51 1.69 9.15
N THR A 21 10.87 2.77 8.68
CA THR A 21 11.29 4.13 9.01
C THR A 21 11.19 4.39 10.53
N GLU A 22 10.11 3.93 11.16
CA GLU A 22 9.92 4.05 12.62
C GLU A 22 10.96 3.25 13.42
N LEU A 23 11.18 1.99 13.04
CA LEU A 23 12.20 1.15 13.68
C LEU A 23 13.58 1.79 13.56
N THR A 24 13.93 2.31 12.38
CA THR A 24 15.22 2.95 12.12
C THR A 24 15.39 4.20 12.99
N ASN A 25 14.32 4.99 13.16
CA ASN A 25 14.35 6.16 14.04
C ASN A 25 14.54 5.76 15.52
N ILE A 26 13.82 4.75 16.01
CA ILE A 26 13.96 4.25 17.39
C ILE A 26 15.37 3.70 17.62
N LEU A 27 15.89 2.89 16.70
CA LEU A 27 17.23 2.32 16.80
C LEU A 27 18.33 3.38 16.75
N THR A 28 18.19 4.38 15.88
CA THR A 28 19.16 5.49 15.77
C THR A 28 19.22 6.26 17.09
N ARG A 29 18.07 6.58 17.68
CA ARG A 29 18.00 7.32 18.95
C ARG A 29 18.46 6.49 20.15
N LEU A 30 18.22 5.18 20.16
CA LEU A 30 18.74 4.26 21.17
C LEU A 30 20.26 4.12 21.07
N ARG A 31 20.80 4.01 19.84
CA ARG A 31 22.24 3.97 19.59
C ARG A 31 22.93 5.23 20.10
N THR A 32 22.36 6.41 19.81
CA THR A 32 22.87 7.69 20.32
C THR A 32 22.88 7.71 21.85
N ALA A 33 21.82 7.23 22.51
CA ALA A 33 21.75 7.18 23.97
C ALA A 33 22.78 6.22 24.61
N ILE A 34 23.04 5.08 23.97
CA ILE A 34 24.07 4.12 24.42
C ILE A 34 25.47 4.74 24.25
N GLN A 35 25.72 5.40 23.11
CA GLN A 35 27.00 6.05 22.83
C GLN A 35 27.31 7.18 23.81
N THR A 36 26.32 8.04 24.12
CA THR A 36 26.48 9.10 25.13
C THR A 36 26.66 8.55 26.55
N SER A 37 26.06 7.39 26.85
CA SER A 37 26.26 6.71 28.13
C SER A 37 27.65 6.08 28.25
N SER A 38 28.21 5.58 27.14
CA SER A 38 29.57 5.00 27.10
C SER A 38 30.70 6.03 27.06
N SER A 39 30.41 7.30 26.71
CA SER A 39 31.37 8.40 26.75
C SER A 39 31.40 9.18 28.07
N ALA A 40 30.56 8.82 29.04
CA ALA A 40 30.53 9.43 30.39
C ALA A 40 31.67 8.95 31.31
N GLY A 41 32.85 8.67 30.73
CA GLY A 41 34.12 8.43 31.41
C GLY A 41 35.15 9.52 31.15
N GLY A 42 34.72 10.77 30.91
CA GLY A 42 35.61 11.90 30.63
C GLY A 42 34.96 13.25 30.92
N ILE A 43 35.54 13.96 31.87
CA ILE A 43 35.26 15.33 32.31
C ILE A 43 34.98 16.36 31.18
N ALA A 44 33.86 17.09 31.28
CA ALA A 44 33.72 18.56 31.10
C ALA A 44 32.24 18.91 30.87
N GLY A 45 31.77 19.95 31.57
CA GLY A 45 30.36 20.28 31.67
C GLY A 45 29.67 20.64 30.35
N ALA A 46 28.49 20.06 30.15
CA ALA A 46 27.44 20.64 29.33
C ALA A 46 26.16 20.62 30.17
N THR A 47 25.65 21.81 30.43
CA THR A 47 24.42 22.12 31.17
C THR A 47 23.22 21.28 30.68
N PRO A 48 22.37 20.76 31.57
CA PRO A 48 21.11 20.15 31.18
C PRO A 48 20.16 21.27 30.73
N ALA A 49 20.00 21.44 29.42
CA ALA A 49 18.97 22.30 28.87
C ALA A 49 17.59 21.65 29.12
N ALA A 50 16.87 22.25 30.06
CA ALA A 50 15.42 22.33 30.16
C ALA A 50 14.62 21.02 30.11
N THR A 51 14.33 20.51 31.31
CA THR A 51 13.08 19.84 31.64
C THR A 51 11.87 20.72 31.30
N GLY A 52 11.30 20.51 30.11
CA GLY A 52 9.92 20.90 29.81
C GLY A 52 8.98 19.75 30.13
N SER A 53 8.50 19.68 31.37
CA SER A 53 7.37 18.84 31.76
C SER A 53 6.14 19.23 30.95
N GLY A 54 5.55 18.29 30.20
CA GLY A 54 4.24 18.48 29.57
C GLY A 54 4.11 18.07 28.10
N ALA A 55 5.15 17.56 27.44
CA ALA A 55 4.98 16.98 26.12
C ALA A 55 4.46 15.55 26.26
N THR A 56 3.17 15.34 25.98
CA THR A 56 2.64 14.05 25.55
C THR A 56 3.64 13.45 24.55
N PRO A 57 4.14 12.21 24.74
CA PRO A 57 5.06 11.62 23.80
C PRO A 57 4.33 11.57 22.47
N ASN A 58 4.73 12.42 21.52
CA ASN A 58 4.26 12.35 20.16
C ASN A 58 5.18 11.35 19.45
N PRO A 59 4.77 10.08 19.26
CA PRO A 59 5.65 9.07 18.66
C PRO A 59 6.05 9.43 17.23
N LEU A 60 5.32 10.34 16.56
CA LEU A 60 5.57 10.77 15.18
C LEU A 60 6.38 12.06 15.04
N GLY A 61 6.77 12.73 16.13
CA GLY A 61 7.37 14.08 16.07
C GLY A 61 8.75 14.24 16.71
N ALA A 62 9.33 13.17 17.25
CA ALA A 62 10.65 13.25 17.89
C ALA A 62 11.76 13.23 16.84
N SER A 63 12.59 14.28 16.83
CA SER A 63 13.76 14.36 15.94
C SER A 63 14.68 13.14 16.15
N PRO A 64 15.26 12.54 15.10
CA PRO A 64 16.18 11.41 15.21
C PRO A 64 17.44 11.73 16.04
N ASN A 65 17.69 13.01 16.33
CA ASN A 65 18.80 13.47 17.15
C ASN A 65 18.51 13.51 18.65
N THR A 66 17.26 13.31 19.09
CA THR A 66 16.93 13.30 20.52
C THR A 66 17.21 11.92 21.11
N PRO A 67 18.16 11.76 22.04
CA PRO A 67 18.51 10.47 22.62
C PRO A 67 17.31 9.84 23.35
N LEU A 68 17.15 8.53 23.20
CA LEU A 68 16.11 7.78 23.89
C LEU A 68 16.60 7.24 25.23
N SER A 69 15.92 7.60 26.32
CA SER A 69 16.15 6.95 27.60
C SER A 69 15.72 5.48 27.54
N LEU A 70 16.52 4.57 28.09
CA LEU A 70 16.21 3.13 28.11
C LEU A 70 14.86 2.83 28.79
N LYS A 71 14.41 3.69 29.71
CA LYS A 71 13.12 3.55 30.40
C LYS A 71 11.92 3.81 29.49
N ASP A 72 12.11 4.59 28.42
CA ASP A 72 11.05 5.00 27.50
C ASP A 72 10.92 4.08 26.28
N VAL A 73 11.86 3.13 26.12
CA VAL A 73 11.86 2.16 25.00
C VAL A 73 10.56 1.35 24.93
N PRO A 74 9.98 0.82 26.03
CA PRO A 74 8.72 0.10 25.95
C PRO A 74 7.57 0.97 25.41
N ALA A 75 7.46 2.21 25.88
CA ALA A 75 6.43 3.14 25.42
C ALA A 75 6.62 3.55 23.95
N GLN A 76 7.87 3.80 23.53
CA GLN A 76 8.22 4.14 22.15
C GLN A 76 7.99 2.99 21.18
N THR A 77 8.20 1.75 21.63
CA THR A 77 8.04 0.54 20.81
C THR A 77 6.57 0.07 20.76
N ASP A 78 5.73 0.48 21.70
CA ASP A 78 4.32 0.06 21.73
C ASP A 78 3.52 0.55 20.51
N ALA A 79 3.80 1.78 20.04
CA ALA A 79 3.24 2.30 18.80
C ALA A 79 3.63 1.43 17.59
N LEU A 80 4.91 1.03 17.51
CA LEU A 80 5.41 0.13 16.45
C LEU A 80 4.75 -1.25 16.53
N LYS A 81 4.55 -1.79 17.74
CA LYS A 81 3.84 -3.05 17.96
C LYS A 81 2.41 -2.98 17.44
N HIS A 82 1.68 -1.91 17.76
CA HIS A 82 0.32 -1.71 17.25
C HIS A 82 0.27 -1.56 15.73
N LYS A 83 1.24 -0.85 15.13
CA LYS A 83 1.36 -0.75 13.67
C LYS A 83 1.64 -2.11 13.04
N LEU A 84 2.56 -2.91 13.57
CA LEU A 84 2.86 -4.26 13.08
C LEU A 84 1.65 -5.20 13.20
N GLN A 85 0.90 -5.12 14.29
CA GLN A 85 -0.34 -5.90 14.46
C GLN A 85 -1.40 -5.49 13.44
N ARG A 86 -1.58 -4.18 13.22
CA ARG A 86 -2.50 -3.66 12.20
C ARG A 86 -2.08 -4.09 10.80
N ALA A 87 -0.80 -3.92 10.44
CA ALA A 87 -0.23 -4.34 9.16
C ALA A 87 -0.47 -5.83 8.91
N ARG A 88 -0.23 -6.69 9.91
CA ARG A 88 -0.47 -8.14 9.79
C ARG A 88 -1.94 -8.47 9.51
N THR A 89 -2.86 -7.80 10.19
CA THR A 89 -4.30 -7.98 9.95
C THR A 89 -4.69 -7.51 8.55
N GLN A 90 -4.16 -6.38 8.10
CA GLN A 90 -4.44 -5.83 6.78
C GLN A 90 -3.86 -6.69 5.64
N MET A 91 -2.64 -7.22 5.81
CA MET A 91 -2.06 -8.14 4.82
C MET A 91 -2.88 -9.42 4.65
N ARG A 92 -3.53 -9.91 5.71
CA ARG A 92 -4.41 -11.08 5.63
C ARG A 92 -5.74 -10.80 4.93
N THR A 93 -6.12 -9.53 4.82
CA THR A 93 -7.31 -9.10 4.10
C THR A 93 -7.03 -8.75 2.64
N LEU A 94 -5.76 -8.80 2.21
CA LEU A 94 -5.41 -8.55 0.82
C LEU A 94 -5.92 -9.71 -0.05
N PRO A 95 -6.57 -9.41 -1.19
CA PRO A 95 -6.98 -10.43 -2.13
C PRO A 95 -5.74 -11.07 -2.77
N ASP A 96 -5.87 -12.34 -3.14
CA ASP A 96 -4.88 -13.08 -3.94
C ASP A 96 -3.47 -13.18 -3.31
N MET A 97 -3.40 -13.17 -1.97
CA MET A 97 -2.15 -13.35 -1.21
C MET A 97 -1.66 -14.80 -1.14
N ASP A 98 -2.53 -15.77 -1.38
CA ASP A 98 -2.20 -17.21 -1.31
C ASP A 98 -1.56 -17.72 -2.62
N ARG A 99 -1.49 -16.87 -3.63
CA ARG A 99 -1.10 -17.24 -4.98
C ARG A 99 0.23 -16.63 -5.39
N SER A 100 0.97 -17.37 -6.20
CA SER A 100 2.27 -16.92 -6.69
C SER A 100 2.13 -15.97 -7.89
N ILE A 101 3.16 -15.13 -8.07
CA ILE A 101 3.29 -14.23 -9.24
C ILE A 101 3.28 -15.03 -10.56
N ALA A 102 3.81 -16.25 -10.56
CA ALA A 102 3.84 -17.09 -11.75
C ALA A 102 2.42 -17.49 -12.19
N GLU A 103 1.60 -17.96 -11.25
CA GLU A 103 0.22 -18.36 -11.53
C GLU A 103 -0.63 -17.14 -11.95
N GLN A 104 -0.42 -15.97 -11.33
CA GLN A 104 -1.09 -14.73 -11.72
C GLN A 104 -0.75 -14.31 -13.15
N LYS A 105 0.52 -14.47 -13.55
CA LYS A 105 0.97 -14.18 -14.92
C LYS A 105 0.37 -15.12 -15.95
N GLU A 106 0.23 -16.39 -15.61
CA GLU A 106 -0.40 -17.38 -16.48
C GLU A 106 -1.88 -17.03 -16.71
N GLU A 107 -2.63 -16.72 -15.66
CA GLU A 107 -4.03 -16.29 -15.81
C GLU A 107 -4.15 -14.97 -16.57
N MET A 108 -3.26 -13.99 -16.33
CA MET A 108 -3.27 -12.75 -17.12
C MET A 108 -3.16 -13.06 -18.61
N LYS A 109 -2.29 -13.99 -19.00
CA LYS A 109 -2.15 -14.41 -20.38
C LYS A 109 -3.42 -15.07 -20.91
N GLU A 110 -4.03 -15.98 -20.15
CA GLU A 110 -5.30 -16.61 -20.55
C GLU A 110 -6.45 -15.60 -20.70
N LEU A 111 -6.55 -14.65 -19.78
CA LEU A 111 -7.54 -13.58 -19.83
C LEU A 111 -7.31 -12.65 -21.03
N GLU A 112 -6.06 -12.30 -21.33
CA GLU A 112 -5.71 -11.53 -22.52
C GLU A 112 -6.09 -12.24 -23.82
N GLU A 113 -5.82 -13.55 -23.91
CA GLU A 113 -6.23 -14.39 -25.04
C GLU A 113 -7.76 -14.43 -25.18
N ARG A 114 -8.47 -14.59 -24.06
CA ARG A 114 -9.94 -14.56 -24.04
C ARG A 114 -10.50 -13.21 -24.49
N ILE A 115 -9.92 -12.10 -24.03
CA ILE A 115 -10.30 -10.74 -24.44
C ILE A 115 -10.08 -10.56 -25.95
N LYS A 116 -8.96 -11.07 -26.48
CA LYS A 116 -8.67 -11.02 -27.91
C LYS A 116 -9.75 -11.75 -28.71
N MET A 117 -10.10 -12.98 -28.33
CA MET A 117 -11.17 -13.73 -29.00
C MET A 117 -12.52 -13.00 -28.92
N GLN A 118 -12.86 -12.44 -27.75
CA GLN A 118 -14.09 -11.68 -27.58
C GLN A 118 -14.14 -10.45 -28.49
N ARG A 119 -13.03 -9.73 -28.66
CA ARG A 119 -12.92 -8.60 -29.59
C ARG A 119 -13.12 -9.03 -31.04
N GLU A 120 -12.50 -10.13 -31.46
CA GLU A 120 -12.66 -10.68 -32.82
C GLU A 120 -14.12 -11.05 -33.11
N VAL A 121 -14.81 -11.68 -32.15
CA VAL A 121 -16.24 -12.00 -32.26
C VAL A 121 -17.08 -10.72 -32.38
N LEU A 122 -16.83 -9.72 -31.54
CA LEU A 122 -17.54 -8.44 -31.61
C LEU A 122 -17.32 -7.73 -32.95
N ASP A 123 -16.10 -7.76 -33.49
CA ASP A 123 -15.80 -7.21 -34.81
C ASP A 123 -16.53 -7.97 -35.92
N SER A 124 -16.59 -9.31 -35.84
CA SER A 124 -17.35 -10.12 -36.80
C SER A 124 -18.85 -9.79 -36.75
N LEU A 125 -19.41 -9.61 -35.55
CA LEU A 125 -20.81 -9.27 -35.35
C LEU A 125 -21.11 -7.85 -35.86
N ARG A 126 -20.19 -6.91 -35.63
CA ARG A 126 -20.27 -5.55 -36.17
C ARG A 126 -20.30 -5.56 -37.70
N LEU A 127 -19.42 -6.34 -38.33
CA LEU A 127 -19.37 -6.46 -39.78
C LEU A 127 -20.63 -7.13 -40.34
N ALA A 128 -21.14 -8.18 -39.69
CA ALA A 128 -22.39 -8.83 -40.08
C ALA A 128 -23.58 -7.85 -39.96
N GLY A 129 -23.69 -7.11 -38.84
CA GLY A 129 -24.73 -6.10 -38.65
C GLY A 129 -24.72 -4.99 -39.70
N VAL A 130 -23.53 -4.53 -40.13
CA VAL A 130 -23.41 -3.55 -41.22
C VAL A 130 -23.88 -4.13 -42.56
N LYS A 131 -23.61 -5.40 -42.84
CA LYS A 131 -24.08 -6.08 -44.06
C LYS A 131 -25.61 -6.21 -44.08
N PHE A 132 -26.21 -6.65 -42.97
CA PHE A 132 -27.67 -6.73 -42.83
C PHE A 132 -28.34 -5.36 -42.99
N GLY A 133 -27.78 -4.29 -42.40
CA GLY A 133 -28.32 -2.93 -42.55
C GLY A 133 -28.23 -2.38 -43.99
N ASN A 134 -27.23 -2.80 -44.77
CA ASN A 134 -27.08 -2.40 -46.17
C ASN A 134 -28.00 -3.19 -47.12
N GLU A 135 -28.32 -4.45 -46.83
CA GLU A 135 -29.27 -5.25 -47.62
C GLU A 135 -30.73 -4.81 -47.39
N GLU A 136 -31.09 -4.47 -46.15
CA GLU A 136 -32.46 -4.06 -45.81
C GLU A 136 -32.77 -2.60 -46.23
N GLY A 137 -31.75 -1.73 -46.27
CA GLY A 137 -31.90 -0.33 -46.71
C GLY A 137 -31.86 -0.10 -48.23
N GLY A 138 -31.59 -1.12 -49.05
CA GLY A 138 -31.42 -1.01 -50.49
C GLY A 138 -32.64 -1.38 -51.35
N GLY A 139 -33.71 -1.90 -50.74
CA GLY A 139 -34.83 -2.55 -51.44
C GLY A 139 -36.08 -1.72 -51.70
N ASP A 140 -36.27 -0.56 -51.06
CA ASP A 140 -37.52 0.22 -51.18
C ASP A 140 -37.40 1.33 -52.24
N LYS A 141 -37.21 0.92 -53.50
CA LYS A 141 -37.67 1.71 -54.65
C LYS A 141 -38.92 1.00 -55.19
N MET A 142 -40.07 1.22 -54.55
CA MET A 142 -41.34 0.92 -55.19
C MET A 142 -41.52 1.91 -56.35
N GLU A 143 -41.32 1.42 -57.57
CA GLU A 143 -41.87 2.04 -58.77
C GLU A 143 -43.40 1.99 -58.66
N THR A 144 -44.00 3.16 -58.44
CA THR A 144 -45.44 3.36 -58.61
C THR A 144 -45.68 3.85 -60.03
N GLU A 145 -46.08 2.94 -60.92
CA GLU A 145 -46.80 3.27 -62.16
C GLU A 145 -48.24 3.72 -61.86
#